data_AF-A0A1Z8LHG4-F1
#
_entry.id   AF-A0A1Z8LHG4-F1
#
_cell.length_a   1.000
_cell.length_b   1.000
_cell.length_c   1.000
_cell.angle_alpha   90.00
_cell.angle_beta   90.00
_cell.angle_gamma   90.00
#
_symmetry.space_group_name_H-M   'P 1'
#
loop_
_entity.id
_entity.type
_entity.pdbx_description
1 polymer ?
#
loop_
_entity_poly.entity_id
_entity_poly.type
_entity_poly.pdbx_seq_one_letter_code
_entity_poly.pdbx_strand_id
1 'polypeptide(L)'
;MADGMRDLDNRIGFLFHDVARFRSVVYDYFMQPYGLTRAQWWVLVALFRKDGLTQRQLCDRLEIGAVTLSGLIDRLEARGWAKRLSDSDDRRAKRIWLTDQVRDIQATMTRRANELNCMAMDGLSEEQVNVLIDMLKVVKRNLIRATEGIQEEKHGAT
;
A
#
# COMPACT_ATOMS: atom_id res chain seq x y z
N MET A 1 33.08 16.29 -9.26
CA MET A 1 31.65 16.31 -9.64
C MET A 1 31.03 14.91 -9.72
N ALA A 2 31.70 13.89 -10.29
CA ALA A 2 31.18 12.51 -10.33
C ALA A 2 31.22 11.75 -8.97
N ASP A 3 32.10 12.17 -8.06
CA ASP A 3 32.33 11.52 -6.75
C ASP A 3 31.18 11.75 -5.76
N GLY A 4 30.56 12.94 -5.77
CA GLY A 4 29.41 13.26 -4.93
C GLY A 4 28.09 12.62 -5.40
N MET A 5 28.01 12.16 -6.64
CA MET A 5 26.81 11.49 -7.18
C MET A 5 26.82 9.98 -6.88
N ARG A 6 28.01 9.36 -6.89
CA ARG A 6 28.20 7.96 -6.40
C ARG A 6 27.94 7.79 -4.91
N ASP A 7 28.09 8.87 -4.12
CA ASP A 7 27.72 8.87 -2.70
C ASP A 7 26.20 8.87 -2.48
N LEU A 8 25.40 9.38 -3.43
CA LEU A 8 23.93 9.38 -3.33
C LEU A 8 23.34 7.97 -3.48
N ASP A 9 23.93 7.12 -4.33
CA ASP A 9 23.49 5.73 -4.51
C ASP A 9 23.67 4.89 -3.23
N ASN A 10 24.59 5.28 -2.35
CA ASN A 10 24.83 4.63 -1.06
C ASN A 10 24.05 5.26 0.10
N ARG A 11 23.33 6.38 -0.14
CA ARG A 11 22.49 6.98 0.89
C ARG A 11 21.18 6.22 0.99
N ILE A 12 20.98 5.64 2.17
CA ILE A 12 19.84 4.77 2.48
C ILE A 12 18.47 5.38 2.11
N GLY A 13 18.30 6.70 2.20
CA GLY A 13 17.08 7.40 1.82
C GLY A 13 16.75 7.30 0.32
N PHE A 14 17.74 7.44 -0.56
CA PHE A 14 17.55 7.30 -2.00
C PHE A 14 17.31 5.83 -2.37
N LEU A 15 18.02 4.90 -1.73
CA LEU A 15 17.78 3.46 -1.91
C LEU A 15 16.34 3.06 -1.53
N PHE A 16 15.79 3.57 -0.42
CA PHE A 16 14.39 3.32 -0.08
C PHE A 16 13.44 3.81 -1.17
N HIS A 17 13.66 5.03 -1.66
CA HIS A 17 12.84 5.62 -2.71
C HIS A 17 12.92 4.81 -4.02
N ASP A 18 14.13 4.48 -4.47
CA ASP A 18 14.33 3.76 -5.72
C ASP A 18 13.82 2.32 -5.66
N VAL A 19 14.07 1.59 -4.57
CA VAL A 19 13.51 0.25 -4.37
C VAL A 19 11.99 0.31 -4.38
N ALA A 20 11.38 1.26 -3.67
CA ALA A 20 9.93 1.43 -3.66
C ALA A 20 9.38 1.77 -5.07
N ARG A 21 10.07 2.63 -5.81
CA ARG A 21 9.73 3.06 -7.17
C ARG A 21 9.85 1.91 -8.19
N PHE A 22 10.94 1.15 -8.18
CA PHE A 22 11.12 0.05 -9.13
C PHE A 22 10.18 -1.13 -8.83
N ARG A 23 9.99 -1.48 -7.56
CA ARG A 23 8.96 -2.48 -7.18
C ARG A 23 7.58 -2.05 -7.65
N SER A 24 7.28 -0.77 -7.49
CA SER A 24 6.07 -0.15 -8.00
C SER A 24 5.92 -0.33 -9.51
N VAL A 25 6.94 0.00 -10.32
CA VAL A 25 6.91 -0.13 -11.78
C VAL A 25 6.65 -1.57 -12.22
N VAL A 26 7.38 -2.54 -11.65
CA VAL A 26 7.21 -3.95 -12.01
C VAL A 26 5.82 -4.47 -11.63
N TYR A 27 5.31 -4.08 -10.45
CA TYR A 27 3.97 -4.50 -10.04
C TYR A 27 2.87 -3.93 -10.93
N ASP A 28 2.98 -2.66 -11.34
CA ASP A 28 2.03 -2.05 -12.29
C ASP A 28 2.03 -2.80 -13.63
N TYR A 29 3.21 -3.19 -14.13
CA TYR A 29 3.32 -4.01 -15.33
C TYR A 29 2.58 -5.35 -15.17
N PHE A 30 2.74 -6.04 -14.03
CA PHE A 30 2.01 -7.29 -13.76
C PHE A 30 0.50 -7.11 -13.67
N MET A 31 0.03 -5.93 -13.23
CA MET A 31 -1.39 -5.66 -13.03
C MET A 31 -2.10 -5.15 -14.29
N GLN A 32 -1.37 -4.66 -15.30
CA GLN A 32 -1.95 -4.14 -16.55
C GLN A 32 -2.95 -5.10 -17.23
N PRO A 33 -2.67 -6.41 -17.37
CA PRO A 33 -3.61 -7.33 -18.03
C PRO A 33 -4.95 -7.49 -17.30
N TYR A 34 -5.00 -7.15 -16.01
CA TYR A 34 -6.20 -7.25 -15.18
C TYR A 34 -6.98 -5.91 -15.12
N GLY A 35 -6.54 -4.91 -15.89
CA GLY A 35 -7.17 -3.60 -15.95
C GLY A 35 -7.22 -2.88 -14.61
N LEU A 36 -6.36 -3.23 -13.65
CA LEU A 36 -6.29 -2.63 -12.33
C LEU A 36 -5.37 -1.42 -12.36
N THR A 37 -5.89 -0.23 -12.04
CA THR A 37 -5.04 0.95 -11.89
C THR A 37 -4.29 0.90 -10.56
N ARG A 38 -3.16 1.61 -10.47
CA ARG A 38 -2.35 1.71 -9.25
C ARG A 38 -3.19 2.03 -8.01
N ALA A 39 -4.01 3.07 -8.12
CA ALA A 39 -4.84 3.52 -7.03
C ALA A 39 -5.94 2.51 -6.61
N GLN A 40 -6.49 1.74 -7.57
CA GLN A 40 -7.52 0.74 -7.27
C GLN A 40 -6.96 -0.44 -6.48
N TRP A 41 -5.78 -0.93 -6.87
CA TRP A 41 -5.19 -2.07 -6.16
C TRP A 41 -4.71 -1.67 -4.76
N TRP A 42 -4.28 -0.41 -4.53
CA TRP A 42 -3.96 0.08 -3.19
C TRP A 42 -5.19 0.10 -2.26
N VAL A 43 -6.37 0.43 -2.78
CA VAL A 43 -7.64 0.29 -2.04
C VAL A 43 -7.89 -1.18 -1.71
N LEU A 44 -7.73 -2.09 -2.67
CA LEU A 44 -7.88 -3.53 -2.42
C LEU A 44 -6.87 -4.04 -1.38
N VAL A 45 -5.61 -3.64 -1.43
CA VAL A 45 -4.59 -4.03 -0.45
C VAL A 45 -4.89 -3.48 0.95
N ALA A 46 -5.43 -2.27 1.06
CA ALA A 46 -5.90 -1.75 2.33
C ALA A 46 -7.01 -2.64 2.92
N LEU A 47 -7.99 -3.01 2.09
CA LEU A 47 -9.12 -3.86 2.48
C LEU A 47 -8.72 -5.33 2.76
N PHE A 48 -7.79 -5.91 2.00
CA PHE A 48 -7.27 -7.25 2.28
C PHE A 48 -6.53 -7.33 3.62
N ARG A 49 -5.87 -6.23 4.04
CA ARG A 49 -5.20 -6.14 5.34
C ARG A 49 -6.18 -5.93 6.48
N LYS A 50 -7.24 -5.17 6.24
CA LYS A 50 -8.31 -4.90 7.19
C LYS A 50 -9.57 -4.55 6.41
N ASP A 51 -10.52 -5.46 6.38
CA ASP A 51 -11.80 -5.22 5.70
C ASP A 51 -12.73 -4.36 6.55
N GLY A 52 -13.80 -3.84 5.97
CA GLY A 52 -14.81 -3.06 6.68
C GLY A 52 -14.32 -1.68 7.13
N LEU A 53 -13.32 -1.11 6.45
CA LEU A 53 -12.82 0.25 6.72
C LEU A 53 -13.85 1.30 6.32
N THR A 54 -13.89 2.41 7.05
CA THR A 54 -14.66 3.58 6.61
C THR A 54 -13.95 4.31 5.48
N GLN A 55 -14.70 5.09 4.71
CA GLN A 55 -14.11 5.91 3.64
C GLN A 55 -13.05 6.89 4.18
N ARG A 56 -13.26 7.45 5.37
CA ARG A 56 -12.28 8.32 6.03
C ARG A 56 -10.99 7.57 6.34
N GLN A 57 -11.10 6.39 6.95
CA GLN A 57 -9.92 5.56 7.26
C GLN A 57 -9.13 5.18 6.01
N LEU A 58 -9.81 4.91 4.89
CA LEU A 58 -9.16 4.65 3.61
C LEU A 58 -8.49 5.92 3.05
N CYS A 59 -9.10 7.10 3.17
CA CYS A 59 -8.47 8.37 2.75
C CYS A 59 -7.18 8.60 3.54
N ASP A 60 -7.25 8.50 4.86
CA ASP A 60 -6.10 8.73 5.75
C ASP A 60 -4.98 7.73 5.46
N ARG A 61 -5.32 6.47 5.22
CA ARG A 61 -4.35 5.40 4.94
C ARG A 61 -3.69 5.50 3.57
N LEU A 62 -4.41 5.99 2.58
CA LEU A 62 -3.94 6.09 1.19
C LEU A 62 -3.46 7.49 0.83
N GLU A 63 -3.60 8.45 1.75
CA GLU A 63 -3.25 9.86 1.57
C GLU A 63 -3.92 10.48 0.32
N ILE A 64 -5.19 10.15 0.09
CA ILE A 64 -5.98 10.68 -1.03
C ILE A 64 -7.27 11.34 -0.55
N GLY A 65 -7.77 12.30 -1.33
CA GLY A 65 -9.02 13.00 -1.05
C GLY A 65 -10.27 12.11 -1.23
N ALA A 66 -11.33 12.47 -0.49
CA ALA A 66 -12.58 11.71 -0.46
C ALA A 66 -13.22 11.53 -1.85
N VAL A 67 -13.17 12.54 -2.72
CA VAL A 67 -13.70 12.48 -4.10
C VAL A 67 -12.96 11.42 -4.92
N THR A 68 -11.62 11.44 -4.87
CA THR A 68 -10.77 10.46 -5.54
C THR A 68 -11.06 9.05 -5.04
N LEU A 69 -11.14 8.87 -3.72
CA LEU A 69 -11.44 7.57 -3.12
C LEU A 69 -12.85 7.09 -3.51
N SER A 70 -13.86 7.96 -3.51
CA SER A 70 -15.22 7.59 -3.97
C SER A 70 -15.18 6.99 -5.37
N GLY A 71 -14.55 7.66 -6.34
CA GLY A 71 -14.45 7.16 -7.71
C GLY A 71 -13.59 5.91 -7.87
N LEU A 72 -12.69 5.61 -6.92
CA LEU A 72 -12.00 4.32 -6.88
C LEU A 72 -12.93 3.22 -6.39
N ILE A 73 -13.66 3.45 -5.30
CA ILE A 73 -14.61 2.48 -4.74
C ILE A 73 -15.73 2.20 -5.74
N ASP A 74 -16.26 3.23 -6.43
CA ASP A 74 -17.32 3.05 -7.44
C ASP A 74 -16.89 2.06 -8.54
N ARG A 75 -15.61 2.14 -8.97
CA ARG A 75 -15.06 1.21 -9.96
C ARG A 75 -14.86 -0.21 -9.41
N LEU A 76 -14.58 -0.35 -8.11
CA LEU A 76 -14.51 -1.66 -7.45
C LEU A 76 -15.91 -2.27 -7.28
N GLU A 77 -16.91 -1.46 -6.92
CA GLU A 77 -18.32 -1.87 -6.85
C GLU A 77 -18.86 -2.28 -8.23
N ALA A 78 -18.52 -1.53 -9.28
CA ALA A 78 -18.90 -1.87 -10.66
C ALA A 78 -18.31 -3.20 -11.14
N ARG A 79 -17.16 -3.61 -10.57
CA ARG A 79 -16.56 -4.95 -10.81
C ARG A 79 -17.09 -6.01 -9.86
N GLY A 80 -17.99 -5.64 -8.96
CA GLY A 80 -18.54 -6.50 -7.92
C GLY A 80 -17.53 -6.87 -6.84
N TRP A 81 -16.35 -6.25 -6.77
CA TRP A 81 -15.28 -6.60 -5.82
C TRP A 81 -15.44 -5.98 -4.43
N ALA A 82 -16.17 -4.88 -4.34
CA ALA A 82 -16.44 -4.20 -3.08
C ALA A 82 -17.93 -3.84 -2.98
N LYS A 83 -18.37 -3.51 -1.77
CA LYS A 83 -19.70 -2.95 -1.48
C LYS A 83 -19.61 -1.96 -0.32
N ARG A 84 -20.39 -0.89 -0.39
CA ARG A 84 -20.60 0.03 0.73
C ARG A 84 -21.84 -0.36 1.53
N LEU A 85 -21.67 -0.48 2.84
CA LEU A 85 -22.75 -0.70 3.79
C LEU A 85 -22.77 0.45 4.81
N SER A 86 -23.97 0.88 5.21
CA SER A 86 -24.10 1.85 6.30
C SER A 86 -23.47 1.28 7.57
N ASP A 87 -22.75 2.12 8.31
CA ASP A 87 -22.20 1.75 9.60
C ASP A 87 -23.36 1.63 10.62
N SER A 88 -23.32 0.59 11.47
CA SER A 88 -24.35 0.33 12.49
C SER A 88 -24.36 1.36 13.59
N ASP A 89 -23.20 1.95 13.88
CA ASP A 89 -22.94 2.84 15.00
C ASP A 89 -23.02 4.31 14.55
N ASP A 90 -22.70 4.58 13.27
CA ASP A 90 -22.85 5.89 12.64
C ASP A 90 -23.53 5.80 11.26
N ARG A 91 -24.83 6.10 11.20
CA ARG A 91 -25.60 6.10 9.94
C ARG A 91 -25.08 7.07 8.88
N ARG A 92 -24.25 8.05 9.24
CA ARG A 92 -23.62 8.99 8.30
C ARG A 92 -22.34 8.41 7.68
N ALA A 93 -21.76 7.39 8.30
CA ALA A 93 -20.59 6.68 7.80
C ALA A 93 -20.99 5.47 6.93
N LYS A 94 -20.18 5.24 5.89
CA LYS A 94 -20.23 4.01 5.09
C LYS A 94 -18.94 3.22 5.28
N ARG A 95 -19.09 1.92 5.50
CA ARG A 95 -18.00 0.95 5.51
C ARG A 95 -17.90 0.27 4.17
N ILE A 96 -16.67 0.08 3.71
CA ILE A 96 -16.35 -0.61 2.48
C ILE A 96 -15.97 -2.03 2.86
N TRP A 97 -16.66 -2.99 2.25
CA TRP A 97 -16.43 -4.41 2.44
C TRP A 97 -16.05 -5.04 1.12
N LEU A 98 -15.13 -6.00 1.15
CA LEU A 98 -14.88 -6.87 0.01
C LEU A 98 -16.06 -7.81 -0.20
N THR A 99 -16.24 -8.26 -1.43
CA THR A 99 -17.18 -9.33 -1.76
C THR A 99 -16.42 -10.62 -2.04
N ASP A 100 -17.16 -11.72 -2.14
CA ASP A 100 -16.60 -13.01 -2.56
C ASP A 100 -16.03 -13.01 -3.99
N GLN A 101 -16.48 -12.09 -4.85
CA GLN A 101 -16.02 -12.00 -6.24
C GLN A 101 -14.59 -11.45 -6.35
N VAL A 102 -14.05 -10.87 -5.27
CA VAL A 102 -12.66 -10.39 -5.26
C VAL A 102 -11.64 -11.53 -5.18
N ARG A 103 -12.07 -12.76 -4.83
CA ARG A 103 -11.15 -13.89 -4.54
C ARG A 103 -10.17 -14.17 -5.69
N ASP A 104 -10.64 -14.16 -6.93
CA ASP A 104 -9.80 -14.46 -8.10
C ASP A 104 -8.72 -13.40 -8.32
N ILE A 105 -9.10 -12.12 -8.17
CA ILE A 105 -8.13 -11.03 -8.30
C ILE A 105 -7.19 -10.99 -7.10
N GLN A 106 -7.65 -11.32 -5.89
CA GLN A 106 -6.82 -11.44 -4.70
C GLN A 106 -5.74 -12.52 -4.86
N ALA A 107 -6.12 -13.70 -5.36
CA ALA A 107 -5.20 -14.80 -5.62
C ALA A 107 -4.14 -14.40 -6.67
N THR A 108 -4.59 -13.72 -7.74
CA THR A 108 -3.71 -13.19 -8.77
C THR A 108 -2.73 -12.15 -8.23
N MET A 109 -3.23 -11.17 -7.46
CA MET A 109 -2.41 -10.13 -6.85
C MET A 109 -1.35 -10.71 -5.91
N THR A 110 -1.73 -11.71 -5.10
CA THR A 110 -0.83 -12.41 -4.19
C THR A 110 0.27 -13.15 -4.96
N ARG A 111 -0.10 -13.91 -6.00
CA ARG A 111 0.86 -14.63 -6.84
C ARG A 111 1.87 -13.68 -7.50
N ARG A 112 1.39 -12.60 -8.12
CA ARG A 112 2.26 -11.60 -8.77
C ARG A 112 3.14 -10.84 -7.77
N ALA A 113 2.67 -10.63 -6.54
CA ALA A 113 3.47 -10.02 -5.48
C ALA A 113 4.60 -10.95 -5.04
N ASN A 114 4.34 -12.26 -4.95
CA ASN A 114 5.36 -13.25 -4.64
C ASN A 114 6.40 -13.37 -5.76
N GLU A 115 5.97 -13.40 -7.03
CA GLU A 115 6.87 -13.37 -8.19
C GLU A 115 7.79 -12.12 -8.15
N LEU A 116 7.24 -10.94 -7.89
CA LEU A 116 8.02 -9.71 -7.70
C LEU A 116 9.01 -9.84 -6.53
N ASN A 117 8.60 -10.41 -5.40
CA ASN A 117 9.48 -10.60 -4.26
C ASN A 117 10.66 -11.51 -4.61
N CYS A 118 10.41 -12.61 -5.31
CA CYS A 118 11.49 -13.50 -5.77
C CYS A 118 12.47 -12.76 -6.68
N MET A 119 11.99 -12.00 -7.66
CA MET A 119 12.87 -11.22 -8.55
C MET A 119 13.67 -10.16 -7.79
N ALA A 120 13.05 -9.47 -6.84
CA ALA A 120 13.70 -8.42 -6.06
C ALA A 120 14.76 -8.94 -5.08
N MET A 121 14.71 -10.22 -4.72
CA MET A 121 15.62 -10.87 -3.78
C MET A 121 16.59 -11.84 -4.49
N ASP A 122 16.57 -11.89 -5.82
CA ASP A 122 17.47 -12.75 -6.59
C ASP A 122 18.94 -12.43 -6.25
N GLY A 123 19.74 -13.48 -6.04
CA GLY A 123 21.12 -13.38 -5.56
C GLY A 123 21.30 -13.24 -4.04
N LEU A 124 20.23 -13.19 -3.23
CA LEU A 124 20.30 -13.23 -1.77
C LEU A 124 20.00 -14.65 -1.23
N SER A 125 20.72 -15.05 -0.17
CA SER A 125 20.38 -16.25 0.59
C SER A 125 19.13 -16.02 1.45
N GLU A 126 18.48 -17.11 1.87
CA GLU A 126 17.32 -17.04 2.77
C GLU A 126 17.67 -16.32 4.09
N GLU A 127 18.87 -16.56 4.63
CA GLU A 127 19.38 -15.86 5.81
C GLU A 127 19.51 -14.35 5.59
N GLN A 128 20.08 -13.94 4.45
CA GLN A 128 20.20 -12.51 4.11
C GLN A 128 18.83 -11.85 3.94
N VAL A 129 17.87 -12.54 3.32
CA VAL A 129 16.49 -12.06 3.19
C VAL A 129 15.84 -11.89 4.57
N ASN A 130 16.01 -12.85 5.48
CA ASN A 130 15.48 -12.76 6.84
C ASN A 130 16.09 -11.58 7.62
N VAL A 131 17.41 -11.41 7.54
CA VAL A 131 18.11 -10.25 8.14
C VAL A 131 17.59 -8.93 7.57
N LEU A 132 17.41 -8.83 6.25
CA LEU A 132 16.86 -7.64 5.61
C LEU A 132 15.44 -7.34 6.10
N ILE A 133 14.57 -8.36 6.18
CA ILE A 133 13.20 -8.21 6.69
C ILE A 133 13.22 -7.65 8.11
N ASP A 134 14.08 -8.17 8.99
CA ASP A 134 14.14 -7.73 10.37
C ASP A 134 14.67 -6.31 10.51
N MET A 135 15.68 -5.93 9.74
CA MET A 135 16.16 -4.54 9.66
C MET A 135 15.06 -3.59 9.16
N LEU A 136 14.32 -3.97 8.12
CA LEU A 136 13.20 -3.18 7.60
C LEU A 136 12.06 -3.03 8.61
N LYS A 137 11.76 -4.06 9.41
CA LYS A 137 10.78 -3.94 10.51
C LYS A 137 11.22 -2.91 11.56
N VAL A 138 12.50 -2.87 11.90
CA VAL A 138 13.05 -1.86 12.82
C VAL A 138 12.87 -0.45 12.26
N VAL A 139 13.29 -0.23 11.01
CA VAL A 139 13.14 1.06 10.32
C VAL A 139 11.66 1.48 10.28
N LYS A 140 10.77 0.57 9.85
CA LYS A 140 9.33 0.82 9.80
C LYS A 140 8.76 1.25 11.15
N ARG A 141 9.13 0.57 12.24
CA ARG A 141 8.67 0.91 13.60
C ARG A 141 9.14 2.29 14.03
N ASN A 142 10.38 2.66 13.71
CA ASN A 142 10.90 3.99 14.03
C ASN A 142 10.14 5.08 13.26
N LEU A 143 9.83 4.85 11.98
CA LEU A 143 9.05 5.78 11.16
C LEU A 143 7.62 5.93 11.66
N ILE A 144 6.95 4.83 12.05
CA ILE A 144 5.59 4.90 12.63
C ILE A 144 5.56 5.82 13.85
N ARG A 145 6.49 5.62 14.80
CA ARG A 145 6.60 6.47 15.99
C ARG A 145 6.84 7.93 15.65
N ALA A 146 7.68 8.21 14.65
CA ALA A 146 7.93 9.58 14.20
C ALA A 146 6.67 10.23 13.61
N THR A 147 5.89 9.49 12.79
CA THR A 147 4.62 10.00 12.27
C THR A 147 3.56 10.24 13.33
N GLU A 148 3.50 9.38 14.36
CA GLU A 148 2.60 9.57 15.51
C GLU A 148 2.96 10.87 16.27
N GLY A 149 4.25 11.08 16.55
CA GLY A 149 4.72 12.33 17.20
C GLY A 149 4.40 13.59 16.39
N ILE A 150 4.57 13.55 15.06
CA ILE A 150 4.21 14.68 14.18
C ILE A 150 2.70 14.96 14.22
N GLN A 151 1.87 13.93 14.34
CA GLN A 151 0.42 14.10 14.45
C GLN A 151 0.04 14.72 15.80
N GLU A 152 0.65 14.28 16.90
CA GLU A 152 0.41 14.85 18.24
C GLU A 152 0.78 16.33 18.31
N GLU A 153 1.92 16.74 17.76
CA GLU A 153 2.32 18.16 17.68
C GLU A 153 1.30 19.02 16.90
N LYS A 154 0.76 18.49 15.79
CA LYS A 154 -0.23 19.19 14.97
C LYS A 154 -1.59 19.35 15.66
N HIS A 155 -1.98 18.41 16.53
CA HIS A 155 -3.25 18.46 17.26
C HIS A 155 -3.14 19.20 18.61
N GLY A 156 -1.96 19.24 19.23
CA GLY A 156 -1.70 19.97 20.48
C GLY A 156 -1.48 21.47 20.31
N ALA A 157 -1.33 21.97 19.08
CA ALA A 157 -1.14 23.39 18.76
C ALA A 157 -2.46 24.15 18.51
N THR A 158 -3.61 23.62 18.96
CA THR A 158 -4.94 24.26 18.87
C THR A 158 -5.43 24.65 20.26
#